data_AF-A0A258G3R5-F1
#
_entry.id   AF-A0A258G3R5-F1
#
_cell.length_a   1.000
_cell.length_b   1.000
_cell.length_c   1.000
_cell.angle_alpha   90.00
_cell.angle_beta   90.00
_cell.angle_gamma   90.00
#
_symmetry.space_group_name_H-M   'P 1'
#
loop_
_entity.id
_entity.type
_entity.pdbx_description
1 polymer ?
#
loop_
_entity_poly.entity_id
_entity_poly.type
_entity_poly.pdbx_seq_one_letter_code
_entity_poly.pdbx_strand_id
1 'polypeptide(L)'
;MRQLESMTRNQGIDVAYIGDITARAHDVMRQIGLSPADTTEQELYHALEAQADNGVLFSHTDDVGLSFGGRIISFNYDDVKENVTRPYDSRTVAHMRCQIQHGLTARYVAADGDDEGVIDEVVSEAGLDRCSLDEYHEKKLQVNTSDLRPYVLCVGDIFTDVFIKLLESEARIDTDADGSKRLSVPFGSKPPYERVDTVTSVGPSPNAGVSCARLGLRVGMMSWLGTDKVADDSISYLTSEQVDVTPVVKQPDTPSNTYYVLRYGADRTILVKNEAYDYRWI
;
A
#
# COMPACT_ATOMS: atom_id res chain seq x y z
N MET A 1 -20.51 3.08 0.64
CA MET A 1 -19.07 3.02 0.31
C MET A 1 -18.61 4.13 -0.65
N ARG A 2 -18.97 4.16 -1.95
CA ARG A 2 -18.49 5.23 -2.86
C ARG A 2 -18.87 6.66 -2.43
N GLN A 3 -20.03 6.83 -1.79
CA GLN A 3 -20.44 8.11 -1.20
C GLN A 3 -19.56 8.49 0.01
N LEU A 4 -19.25 7.54 0.91
CA LEU A 4 -18.35 7.76 2.04
C LEU A 4 -16.93 8.16 1.61
N GLU A 5 -16.38 7.48 0.60
CA GLU A 5 -15.09 7.86 0.01
C GLU A 5 -15.14 9.25 -0.64
N SER A 6 -16.25 9.61 -1.29
CA SER A 6 -16.40 10.96 -1.84
C SER A 6 -16.45 12.04 -0.76
N MET A 7 -17.02 11.75 0.42
CA MET A 7 -17.08 12.68 1.56
C MET A 7 -15.69 12.93 2.13
N THR A 8 -14.88 11.88 2.31
CA THR A 8 -13.50 11.98 2.80
C THR A 8 -12.48 12.39 1.75
N ARG A 9 -12.90 12.87 0.56
CA ARG A 9 -12.02 13.26 -0.56
C ARG A 9 -11.14 12.11 -1.08
N ASN A 10 -11.66 10.88 -1.08
CA ASN A 10 -11.00 9.65 -1.51
C ASN A 10 -9.71 9.35 -0.74
N GLN A 11 -9.76 9.51 0.59
CA GLN A 11 -8.63 9.17 1.47
C GLN A 11 -8.39 7.66 1.59
N GLY A 12 -9.26 6.79 1.05
CA GLY A 12 -9.07 5.35 1.05
C GLY A 12 -9.16 4.74 2.46
N ILE A 13 -10.08 5.24 3.28
CA ILE A 13 -10.19 4.89 4.70
C ILE A 13 -10.51 3.40 4.87
N ASP A 14 -11.43 2.89 4.05
CA ASP A 14 -11.81 1.48 4.03
C ASP A 14 -10.66 0.57 3.56
N VAL A 15 -9.94 0.96 2.51
CA VAL A 15 -8.77 0.24 1.98
C VAL A 15 -7.67 0.14 3.04
N ALA A 16 -7.34 1.26 3.70
CA ALA A 16 -6.36 1.28 4.77
C ALA A 16 -6.80 0.37 5.94
N TYR A 17 -8.09 0.40 6.28
CA TYR A 17 -8.63 -0.42 7.36
C TYR A 17 -8.62 -1.92 7.03
N ILE A 18 -8.96 -2.31 5.80
CA ILE A 18 -8.86 -3.70 5.33
C ILE A 18 -7.41 -4.18 5.39
N GLY A 19 -6.44 -3.34 5.00
CA GLY A 19 -5.02 -3.65 5.10
C GLY A 19 -4.57 -3.91 6.54
N ASP A 20 -5.01 -3.07 7.47
CA ASP A 20 -4.77 -3.18 8.91
C ASP A 20 -5.36 -4.48 9.51
N ILE A 21 -6.63 -4.78 9.19
CA ILE A 21 -7.29 -6.05 9.56
C ILE A 21 -6.51 -7.25 9.03
N THR A 22 -6.11 -7.22 7.76
CA THR A 22 -5.38 -8.31 7.11
C THR A 22 -4.02 -8.55 7.75
N ALA A 23 -3.27 -7.49 8.07
CA ALA A 23 -1.99 -7.61 8.74
C ALA A 23 -2.13 -8.22 10.14
N ARG A 24 -3.06 -7.70 10.96
CA ARG A 24 -3.31 -8.26 12.30
C ARG A 24 -3.74 -9.72 12.24
N ALA A 25 -4.58 -10.11 11.28
CA ALA A 25 -4.94 -11.50 11.07
C ALA A 25 -3.71 -12.37 10.75
N HIS A 26 -2.87 -11.93 9.82
CA HIS A 26 -1.65 -12.66 9.45
C HIS A 26 -0.66 -12.77 10.60
N ASP A 27 -0.55 -11.75 11.45
CA ASP A 27 0.33 -11.78 12.61
C ASP A 27 -0.15 -12.79 13.65
N VAL A 28 -1.47 -12.87 13.91
CA VAL A 28 -2.04 -13.91 14.77
C VAL A 28 -1.81 -15.29 14.18
N MET A 29 -2.07 -15.47 12.87
CA MET A 29 -1.81 -16.73 12.17
C MET A 29 -0.36 -17.20 12.37
N ARG A 30 0.62 -16.32 12.17
CA ARG A 30 2.03 -16.66 12.37
C ARG A 30 2.36 -16.99 13.83
N GLN A 31 1.78 -16.27 14.79
CA GLN A 31 1.98 -16.54 16.22
C GLN A 31 1.49 -17.93 16.65
N ILE A 32 0.43 -18.44 16.00
CA ILE A 32 -0.11 -19.79 16.25
C ILE A 32 0.44 -20.85 15.28
N GLY A 33 1.47 -20.50 14.49
CA GLY A 33 2.17 -21.44 13.62
C GLY A 33 1.49 -21.71 12.27
N LEU A 34 0.51 -20.91 11.89
CA LEU A 34 -0.17 -20.98 10.59
C LEU A 34 0.48 -20.08 9.55
N SER A 35 0.45 -20.54 8.30
CA SER A 35 0.94 -19.77 7.16
C SER A 35 -0.22 -19.09 6.43
N PRO A 36 -0.21 -17.74 6.30
CA PRO A 36 -1.24 -17.02 5.55
C PRO A 36 -1.42 -17.43 4.09
N ALA A 37 -0.44 -18.10 3.49
CA ALA A 37 -0.44 -18.42 2.07
C ALA A 37 -1.26 -19.67 1.71
N ASP A 38 -1.34 -20.65 2.61
CA ASP A 38 -1.85 -21.99 2.34
C ASP A 38 -2.77 -22.55 3.43
N THR A 39 -2.94 -21.84 4.55
CA THR A 39 -3.90 -22.21 5.60
C THR A 39 -5.32 -22.21 5.02
N THR A 40 -6.02 -23.34 5.19
CA THR A 40 -7.42 -23.47 4.83
C THR A 40 -8.34 -22.82 5.85
N GLU A 41 -9.56 -22.54 5.44
CA GLU A 41 -10.56 -21.92 6.31
C GLU A 41 -10.84 -22.72 7.59
N GLN A 42 -10.95 -24.06 7.49
CA GLN A 42 -11.22 -24.92 8.64
C GLN A 42 -10.01 -25.06 9.56
N GLU A 43 -8.79 -25.12 9.01
CA GLU A 43 -7.57 -25.11 9.81
C GLU A 43 -7.46 -23.84 10.64
N LEU A 44 -7.72 -22.68 10.03
CA LEU A 44 -7.73 -21.41 10.73
C LEU A 44 -8.78 -21.40 11.85
N TYR A 45 -10.02 -21.81 11.54
CA TYR A 45 -11.10 -21.84 12.51
C TYR A 45 -10.76 -22.69 13.74
N HIS A 46 -10.34 -23.93 13.54
CA HIS A 46 -10.03 -24.85 14.65
C HIS A 46 -8.76 -24.46 15.40
N ALA A 47 -7.77 -23.85 14.73
CA ALA A 47 -6.59 -23.34 15.41
C ALA A 47 -6.91 -22.16 16.33
N LEU A 48 -7.82 -21.28 15.93
CA LEU A 48 -8.29 -20.18 16.78
C LEU A 48 -9.10 -20.71 17.97
N GLU A 49 -9.96 -21.71 17.77
CA GLU A 49 -10.68 -22.39 18.87
C GLU A 49 -9.73 -23.03 19.88
N ALA A 50 -8.65 -23.66 19.42
CA ALA A 50 -7.62 -24.23 20.29
C ALA A 50 -6.91 -23.18 21.16
N GLN A 51 -7.05 -21.90 20.83
CA GLN A 51 -6.51 -20.77 21.58
C GLN A 51 -7.57 -20.00 22.37
N ALA A 52 -8.81 -20.50 22.51
CA ALA A 52 -9.93 -19.75 23.13
C ALA A 52 -9.68 -19.23 24.56
N ASP A 53 -8.73 -19.82 25.30
CA ASP A 53 -8.33 -19.36 26.63
C ASP A 53 -7.17 -18.35 26.62
N ASN A 54 -6.56 -18.10 25.46
CA ASN A 54 -5.44 -17.20 25.26
C ASN A 54 -5.92 -15.77 24.96
N GLY A 55 -6.46 -15.10 25.97
CA GLY A 55 -6.95 -13.71 25.82
C GLY A 55 -5.90 -12.69 25.40
N VAL A 56 -4.60 -12.99 25.57
CA VAL A 56 -3.49 -12.11 25.12
C VAL A 56 -3.37 -12.11 23.61
N LEU A 57 -3.50 -13.28 22.97
CA LEU A 57 -3.45 -13.43 21.50
C LEU A 57 -4.50 -12.56 20.81
N PHE A 58 -5.67 -12.42 21.43
CA PHE A 58 -6.82 -11.71 20.87
C PHE A 58 -6.97 -10.26 21.37
N SER A 59 -5.95 -9.72 22.04
CA SER A 59 -5.99 -8.37 22.64
C SER A 59 -6.21 -7.24 21.64
N HIS A 60 -5.92 -7.46 20.35
CA HIS A 60 -6.04 -6.47 19.27
C HIS A 60 -6.80 -7.01 18.05
N THR A 61 -7.67 -8.00 18.24
CA THR A 61 -8.35 -8.70 17.14
C THR A 61 -9.86 -8.54 17.16
N ASP A 62 -10.37 -7.62 17.98
CA ASP A 62 -11.80 -7.42 18.18
C ASP A 62 -12.55 -7.15 16.86
N ASP A 63 -11.92 -6.44 15.91
CA ASP A 63 -12.44 -6.10 14.57
C ASP A 63 -11.83 -6.93 13.43
N VAL A 64 -11.15 -8.04 13.74
CA VAL A 64 -10.39 -8.80 12.75
C VAL A 64 -11.18 -9.99 12.23
N GLY A 65 -11.34 -10.05 10.91
CA GLY A 65 -11.95 -11.18 10.22
C GLY A 65 -11.32 -11.42 8.85
N LEU A 66 -11.17 -12.69 8.47
CA LEU A 66 -10.69 -13.09 7.13
C LEU A 66 -11.79 -13.77 6.32
N SER A 67 -11.84 -13.47 5.02
CA SER A 67 -12.80 -14.04 4.09
C SER A 67 -12.15 -15.10 3.19
N PHE A 68 -12.72 -16.30 3.20
CA PHE A 68 -12.36 -17.43 2.35
C PHE A 68 -13.54 -17.76 1.44
N GLY A 69 -13.53 -17.27 0.19
CA GLY A 69 -14.59 -17.55 -0.78
C GLY A 69 -15.99 -17.11 -0.33
N GLY A 70 -16.09 -16.01 0.42
CA GLY A 70 -17.34 -15.47 0.95
C GLY A 70 -17.72 -15.98 2.34
N ARG A 71 -16.95 -16.90 2.91
CA ARG A 71 -17.11 -17.36 4.30
C ARG A 71 -16.12 -16.62 5.21
N ILE A 72 -16.61 -16.10 6.32
CA ILE A 72 -15.79 -15.28 7.22
C ILE A 72 -15.38 -16.10 8.45
N ILE A 73 -14.12 -15.96 8.84
CA ILE A 73 -13.58 -16.45 10.12
C ILE A 73 -13.26 -15.23 10.99
N SER A 74 -13.87 -15.19 12.16
CA SER A 74 -13.68 -14.13 13.16
C SER A 74 -12.49 -14.44 14.05
N PHE A 75 -11.65 -13.44 14.30
CA PHE A 75 -10.57 -13.47 15.29
C PHE A 75 -10.99 -12.75 16.58
N ASN A 76 -12.23 -12.27 16.68
CA ASN A 76 -12.74 -11.65 17.89
C ASN A 76 -12.81 -12.68 19.02
N TYR A 77 -12.33 -12.31 20.20
CA TYR A 77 -12.24 -13.21 21.34
C TYR A 77 -13.57 -13.80 21.78
N ASP A 78 -14.64 -12.99 21.80
CA ASP A 78 -15.97 -13.43 22.23
C ASP A 78 -16.59 -14.36 21.20
N ASP A 79 -16.44 -14.05 19.89
CA ASP A 79 -16.85 -14.96 18.82
C ASP A 79 -16.10 -16.29 18.90
N VAL A 80 -14.77 -16.29 19.10
CA VAL A 80 -13.97 -17.52 19.23
C VAL A 80 -14.46 -18.36 20.40
N LYS A 81 -14.70 -17.74 21.57
CA LYS A 81 -15.20 -18.43 22.76
C LYS A 81 -16.58 -19.04 22.58
N GLU A 82 -17.50 -18.31 21.97
CA GLU A 82 -18.84 -18.84 21.67
C GLU A 82 -18.78 -20.01 20.68
N ASN A 83 -17.85 -19.92 19.73
CA ASN A 83 -17.69 -20.90 18.66
C ASN A 83 -17.12 -22.24 19.14
N VAL A 84 -16.36 -22.30 20.24
CA VAL A 84 -15.84 -23.56 20.83
C VAL A 84 -16.92 -24.64 21.00
N THR A 85 -18.16 -24.23 21.25
CA THR A 85 -19.29 -25.16 21.47
C THR A 85 -20.18 -25.37 20.24
N ARG A 86 -19.87 -24.71 19.12
CA ARG A 86 -20.68 -24.68 17.91
C ARG A 86 -19.99 -25.48 16.78
N PRO A 87 -20.74 -26.26 16.00
CA PRO A 87 -20.24 -26.75 14.72
C PRO A 87 -19.84 -25.59 13.81
N TYR A 88 -18.78 -25.81 13.02
CA TYR A 88 -18.21 -24.81 12.11
C TYR A 88 -19.24 -24.15 11.16
N ASP A 89 -20.24 -24.88 10.66
CA ASP A 89 -21.29 -24.32 9.78
C ASP A 89 -22.31 -23.44 10.53
N SER A 90 -22.33 -23.51 11.86
CA SER A 90 -23.24 -22.76 12.75
C SER A 90 -22.52 -21.72 13.61
N ARG A 91 -21.26 -21.41 13.26
CA ARG A 91 -20.43 -20.43 13.94
C ARG A 91 -21.03 -19.03 13.87
N THR A 92 -20.77 -18.24 14.90
CA THR A 92 -21.08 -16.82 14.96
C THR A 92 -19.88 -15.97 14.56
N VAL A 93 -20.17 -14.80 14.00
CA VAL A 93 -19.21 -13.73 13.69
C VAL A 93 -19.77 -12.38 14.12
N ALA A 94 -20.73 -12.39 15.06
CA ALA A 94 -21.56 -11.24 15.39
C ALA A 94 -20.74 -10.14 16.07
N HIS A 95 -19.84 -10.49 17.00
CA HIS A 95 -19.06 -9.53 17.76
C HIS A 95 -18.07 -8.81 16.85
N MET A 96 -17.34 -9.54 16.01
CA MET A 96 -16.44 -8.95 15.03
C MET A 96 -17.16 -8.03 14.04
N ARG A 97 -18.36 -8.42 13.57
CA ARG A 97 -19.15 -7.56 12.68
C ARG A 97 -19.55 -6.25 13.33
N CYS A 98 -19.96 -6.29 14.60
CA CYS A 98 -20.23 -5.08 15.38
C CYS A 98 -18.99 -4.20 15.52
N GLN A 99 -17.82 -4.80 15.79
CA GLN A 99 -16.56 -4.06 15.94
C GLN A 99 -16.11 -3.41 14.63
N ILE A 100 -16.19 -4.12 13.50
CA ILE A 100 -15.88 -3.54 12.18
C ILE A 100 -16.82 -2.37 11.88
N GLN A 101 -18.12 -2.52 12.17
CA GLN A 101 -19.08 -1.45 11.95
C GLN A 101 -18.71 -0.20 12.74
N HIS A 102 -18.54 -0.30 14.06
CA HIS A 102 -18.19 0.84 14.91
C HIS A 102 -16.83 1.42 14.52
N GLY A 103 -15.84 0.56 14.26
CA GLY A 103 -14.49 0.95 13.89
C GLY A 103 -14.42 1.68 12.55
N LEU A 104 -15.23 1.27 11.56
CA LEU A 104 -15.31 1.92 10.26
C LEU A 104 -16.00 3.28 10.36
N THR A 105 -17.16 3.34 11.04
CA THR A 105 -17.88 4.60 11.29
C THR A 105 -16.97 5.62 11.98
N ALA A 106 -16.33 5.24 13.09
CA ALA A 106 -15.45 6.14 13.84
C ALA A 106 -14.29 6.70 12.98
N ARG A 107 -13.75 5.89 12.07
CA ARG A 107 -12.68 6.33 11.15
C ARG A 107 -13.17 7.30 10.10
N TYR A 108 -14.35 7.09 9.52
CA TYR A 108 -14.94 8.04 8.58
C TYR A 108 -15.30 9.36 9.28
N VAL A 109 -15.89 9.31 10.49
CA VAL A 109 -16.19 10.51 11.29
C VAL A 109 -14.93 11.32 11.59
N ALA A 110 -13.86 10.65 12.01
CA ALA A 110 -12.57 11.30 12.29
C ALA A 110 -11.92 11.93 11.04
N ALA A 111 -12.17 11.37 9.85
CA ALA A 111 -11.61 11.85 8.58
C ALA A 111 -12.39 13.03 7.96
N ASP A 112 -13.71 13.09 8.19
CA ASP A 112 -14.60 14.12 7.61
C ASP A 112 -14.65 15.41 8.45
N GLY A 113 -14.50 15.30 9.78
CA GLY A 113 -14.37 16.45 10.68
C GLY A 113 -15.68 17.05 11.19
N ASP A 114 -16.56 16.20 11.76
CA ASP A 114 -17.78 16.52 12.54
C ASP A 114 -19.16 16.48 11.83
N ASP A 115 -19.37 15.63 10.81
CA ASP A 115 -20.72 15.35 10.26
C ASP A 115 -21.20 13.90 10.57
N GLU A 116 -21.13 13.53 11.85
CA GLU A 116 -21.42 12.18 12.38
C GLU A 116 -22.80 11.65 11.95
N GLY A 117 -23.82 12.52 11.92
CA GLY A 117 -25.19 12.13 11.54
C GLY A 117 -25.34 11.72 10.06
N VAL A 118 -24.62 12.37 9.14
CA VAL A 118 -24.66 12.02 7.71
C VAL A 118 -23.88 10.73 7.46
N ILE A 119 -22.76 10.54 8.15
CA ILE A 119 -21.96 9.32 8.04
C ILE A 119 -22.73 8.12 8.57
N ASP A 120 -23.39 8.25 9.72
CA ASP A 120 -24.24 7.21 10.28
C ASP A 120 -25.40 6.85 9.33
N GLU A 121 -26.05 7.84 8.72
CA GLU A 121 -27.12 7.62 7.74
C GLU A 121 -26.59 6.89 6.49
N VAL A 122 -25.44 7.29 5.94
CA VAL A 122 -24.85 6.64 4.76
C VAL A 122 -24.31 5.24 5.07
N VAL A 123 -23.79 5.02 6.28
CA VAL A 123 -23.39 3.68 6.77
C VAL A 123 -24.63 2.79 6.91
N SER A 124 -25.74 3.35 7.42
CA SER A 124 -27.03 2.68 7.52
C SER A 124 -27.57 2.23 6.16
N GLU A 125 -27.61 3.15 5.20
CA GLU A 125 -28.04 2.89 3.84
C GLU A 125 -27.16 1.87 3.12
N ALA A 126 -25.88 1.78 3.49
CA ALA A 126 -24.97 0.76 2.97
C ALA A 126 -25.22 -0.65 3.53
N GLY A 127 -26.24 -0.83 4.40
CA GLY A 127 -26.58 -2.11 5.02
C GLY A 127 -25.58 -2.53 6.10
N LEU A 128 -24.77 -1.59 6.59
CA LEU A 128 -23.90 -1.79 7.75
C LEU A 128 -24.65 -1.54 9.06
N ASP A 129 -25.97 -1.31 9.03
CA ASP A 129 -26.68 -0.81 10.19
C ASP A 129 -26.97 -1.84 11.29
N ARG A 130 -26.59 -1.39 12.49
CA ARG A 130 -26.97 -1.81 13.85
C ARG A 130 -26.52 -3.21 14.24
N CYS A 131 -25.35 -3.22 14.89
CA CYS A 131 -25.06 -4.18 15.93
C CYS A 131 -26.33 -4.47 16.76
N SER A 132 -26.78 -5.72 16.72
CA SER A 132 -28.04 -6.17 17.35
C SER A 132 -27.79 -6.89 18.67
N LEU A 133 -26.57 -6.77 19.21
CA LEU A 133 -26.17 -7.37 20.47
C LEU A 133 -26.56 -6.43 21.62
N ASP A 134 -27.55 -6.83 22.41
CA ASP A 134 -28.08 -6.04 23.54
C ASP A 134 -27.07 -5.85 24.69
N GLU A 135 -26.19 -6.82 24.93
CA GLU A 135 -25.11 -6.80 25.93
C GLU A 135 -23.73 -6.80 25.27
N TYR A 136 -23.53 -5.93 24.29
CA TYR A 136 -22.24 -5.82 23.62
C TYR A 136 -21.22 -5.06 24.47
N HIS A 137 -20.13 -5.73 24.86
CA HIS A 137 -18.99 -5.09 25.47
C HIS A 137 -18.16 -4.35 24.42
N GLU A 138 -18.56 -3.11 24.13
CA GLU A 138 -17.77 -2.22 23.29
C GLU A 138 -16.43 -1.92 23.97
N LYS A 139 -15.38 -2.65 23.57
CA LYS A 139 -14.02 -2.20 23.82
C LYS A 139 -13.73 -1.05 22.86
N LYS A 140 -13.63 0.18 23.38
CA LYS A 140 -13.05 1.29 22.63
C LYS A 140 -11.62 0.89 22.26
N LEU A 141 -11.41 0.58 20.98
CA LEU A 141 -10.10 0.36 20.38
C LEU A 141 -9.30 1.66 20.54
N GLN A 142 -8.60 1.83 21.68
CA GLN A 142 -7.51 2.79 21.81
C GLN A 142 -6.30 2.23 21.08
N VAL A 143 -6.45 2.11 19.76
CA VAL A 143 -5.36 1.75 18.88
C VAL A 143 -4.55 3.02 18.68
N ASN A 144 -3.35 3.07 19.25
CA ASN A 144 -2.32 3.98 18.77
C ASN A 144 -1.98 3.55 17.33
N THR A 145 -2.72 4.08 16.36
CA THR A 145 -2.69 3.70 14.93
C THR A 145 -1.33 3.90 14.27
N SER A 146 -0.36 4.51 14.96
CA SER A 146 1.00 4.65 14.45
C SER A 146 1.76 3.32 14.37
N ASP A 147 1.52 2.37 15.29
CA ASP A 147 2.31 1.13 15.39
C ASP A 147 1.67 -0.11 14.75
N LEU A 148 0.36 -0.09 14.48
CA LEU A 148 -0.36 -1.24 13.92
C LEU A 148 -0.49 -1.22 12.39
N ARG A 149 -0.10 -0.12 11.74
CA ARG A 149 -0.14 -0.04 10.28
C ARG A 149 0.82 -1.06 9.65
N PRO A 150 0.36 -1.85 8.64
CA PRO A 150 1.22 -2.79 7.93
C PRO A 150 2.45 -2.05 7.39
N TYR A 151 3.63 -2.64 7.62
CA TYR A 151 4.88 -2.13 7.07
C TYR A 151 5.18 -2.82 5.74
N VAL A 152 5.35 -2.02 4.69
CA VAL A 152 5.73 -2.48 3.35
C VAL A 152 7.16 -2.01 3.08
N LEU A 153 8.07 -2.96 2.87
CA LEU A 153 9.41 -2.64 2.38
C LEU A 153 9.44 -2.77 0.86
N CYS A 154 9.65 -1.65 0.16
CA CYS A 154 9.86 -1.63 -1.27
C CYS A 154 11.36 -1.74 -1.56
N VAL A 155 11.74 -2.70 -2.40
CA VAL A 155 13.14 -3.00 -2.72
C VAL A 155 13.34 -2.88 -4.22
N GLY A 156 14.28 -2.02 -4.63
CA GLY A 156 14.67 -1.88 -6.02
C GLY A 156 15.22 -0.51 -6.36
N ASP A 157 15.85 -0.42 -7.53
CA ASP A 157 16.56 0.78 -7.95
C ASP A 157 15.64 2.00 -8.08
N ILE A 158 16.21 3.13 -7.67
CA ILE A 158 15.68 4.46 -7.92
C ILE A 158 16.40 5.04 -9.13
N PHE A 159 15.65 5.68 -10.03
CA PHE A 159 16.22 6.46 -11.12
C PHE A 159 15.53 7.82 -11.26
N THR A 160 16.23 8.75 -11.90
CA THR A 160 15.69 10.06 -12.30
C THR A 160 15.51 10.07 -13.81
N ASP A 161 14.30 10.35 -14.27
CA ASP A 161 13.98 10.49 -15.69
C ASP A 161 14.07 11.96 -16.12
N VAL A 162 14.94 12.24 -17.08
CA VAL A 162 15.05 13.55 -17.74
C VAL A 162 14.32 13.48 -19.09
N PHE A 163 13.07 13.96 -19.13
CA PHE A 163 12.26 13.97 -20.34
C PHE A 163 12.60 15.18 -21.21
N ILE A 164 13.23 14.93 -22.35
CA ILE A 164 13.60 15.93 -23.34
C ILE A 164 12.60 15.85 -24.48
N LYS A 165 11.76 16.88 -24.64
CA LYS A 165 10.85 16.98 -25.77
C LYS A 165 11.60 17.56 -26.97
N LEU A 166 11.76 16.76 -28.01
CA LEU A 166 12.43 17.15 -29.24
C LEU A 166 11.52 18.03 -30.10
N LEU A 167 12.11 18.96 -30.86
CA LEU A 167 11.40 19.74 -31.86
C LEU A 167 11.06 18.87 -33.05
N GLU A 168 9.82 18.97 -33.55
CA GLU A 168 9.38 18.21 -34.72
C GLU A 168 10.17 18.55 -36.00
N SER A 169 10.75 19.76 -36.07
CA SER A 169 11.62 20.19 -37.17
C SER A 169 13.05 19.62 -37.10
N GLU A 170 13.48 19.16 -35.93
CA GLU A 170 14.87 18.74 -35.66
C GLU A 170 15.00 17.22 -35.46
N ALA A 171 13.88 16.50 -35.49
CA ALA A 171 13.85 15.05 -35.34
C ALA A 171 12.79 14.44 -36.25
N ARG A 172 12.95 13.17 -36.59
CA ARG A 172 11.94 12.40 -37.32
C ARG A 172 12.03 10.92 -36.99
N ILE A 173 11.00 10.18 -37.37
CA ILE A 173 11.01 8.73 -37.31
C ILE A 173 11.31 8.18 -38.71
N ASP A 174 12.43 7.48 -38.84
CA ASP A 174 12.77 6.73 -40.04
C ASP A 174 12.36 5.25 -39.84
N THR A 175 11.95 4.57 -40.91
CA THR A 175 11.64 3.14 -40.89
C THR A 175 12.67 2.39 -41.72
N ASP A 176 13.34 1.43 -41.10
CA ASP A 176 14.34 0.59 -41.76
C ASP A 176 13.68 -0.47 -42.66
N ALA A 177 14.48 -1.13 -43.50
CA ALA A 177 13.99 -2.13 -44.45
C ALA A 177 13.32 -3.35 -43.78
N ASP A 178 13.66 -3.64 -42.53
CA ASP A 178 13.06 -4.71 -41.72
C ASP A 178 11.75 -4.28 -41.03
N GLY A 179 11.31 -3.03 -41.24
CA GLY A 179 10.11 -2.45 -40.64
C GLY A 179 10.32 -1.88 -39.23
N SER A 180 11.53 -1.98 -38.66
CA SER A 180 11.86 -1.33 -37.39
C SER A 180 11.91 0.18 -37.54
N LYS A 181 11.57 0.90 -36.48
CA LYS A 181 11.53 2.38 -36.46
C LYS A 181 12.69 2.93 -35.66
N ARG A 182 13.30 4.01 -36.15
CA ARG A 182 14.40 4.72 -35.51
C ARG A 182 14.06 6.18 -35.32
N LEU A 183 14.37 6.70 -34.15
CA LEU A 183 14.40 8.13 -33.92
C LEU A 183 15.69 8.70 -34.53
N SER A 184 15.54 9.59 -35.49
CA SER A 184 16.64 10.23 -36.21
C SER A 184 16.73 11.71 -35.86
N VAL A 185 17.95 12.16 -35.56
CA VAL A 185 18.32 13.56 -35.34
C VAL A 185 19.52 13.92 -36.24
N PRO A 186 19.71 15.19 -36.65
CA PRO A 186 20.81 15.55 -37.53
C PRO A 186 22.18 15.22 -36.91
N PHE A 187 22.98 14.42 -37.63
CA PHE A 187 24.28 13.97 -37.15
C PHE A 187 25.31 15.11 -37.16
N GLY A 188 26.07 15.24 -36.08
CA GLY A 188 27.14 16.24 -35.93
C GLY A 188 26.66 17.68 -35.69
N SER A 189 25.35 17.92 -35.58
CA SER A 189 24.80 19.23 -35.24
C SER A 189 24.50 19.36 -33.74
N LYS A 190 24.02 20.53 -33.32
CA LYS A 190 23.54 20.82 -31.97
C LYS A 190 22.06 21.20 -32.04
N PRO A 191 21.15 20.23 -32.26
CA PRO A 191 19.74 20.55 -32.42
C PRO A 191 19.17 21.09 -31.09
N PRO A 192 18.40 22.20 -31.13
CA PRO A 192 17.65 22.63 -29.96
C PRO A 192 16.53 21.65 -29.61
N TYR A 193 16.11 21.65 -28.35
CA TYR A 193 14.94 20.92 -27.86
C TYR A 193 13.88 21.90 -27.35
N GLU A 194 12.62 21.47 -27.29
CA GLU A 194 11.49 22.32 -26.92
C GLU A 194 11.45 22.60 -25.41
N ARG A 195 11.53 21.54 -24.60
CA ARG A 195 11.58 21.65 -23.14
C ARG A 195 12.21 20.41 -22.51
N VAL A 196 12.60 20.55 -21.25
CA VAL A 196 13.05 19.45 -20.40
C VAL A 196 12.20 19.39 -19.13
N ASP A 197 11.71 18.20 -18.81
CA ASP A 197 10.96 17.91 -17.57
C ASP A 197 11.75 16.82 -16.81
N THR A 198 12.26 17.14 -15.62
CA THR A 198 13.00 16.16 -14.79
C THR A 198 12.09 15.61 -13.71
N VAL A 199 11.97 14.28 -13.62
CA VAL A 199 11.17 13.57 -12.61
C VAL A 199 12.11 12.71 -11.78
N THR A 200 12.25 13.05 -10.49
CA THR A 200 13.14 12.35 -9.56
C THR A 200 12.43 11.18 -8.89
N SER A 201 13.20 10.23 -8.36
CA SER A 201 12.70 9.12 -7.54
C SER A 201 11.64 8.25 -8.21
N VAL A 202 11.84 7.95 -9.49
CA VAL A 202 10.94 7.08 -10.23
C VAL A 202 11.52 5.67 -10.33
N GLY A 203 10.64 4.75 -10.68
CA GLY A 203 10.94 3.35 -10.92
C GLY A 203 9.86 2.44 -10.37
N PRO A 204 9.89 1.14 -10.70
CA PRO A 204 8.87 0.21 -10.24
C PRO A 204 8.72 0.21 -8.71
N SER A 205 9.84 0.11 -7.99
CA SER A 205 9.85 0.09 -6.52
C SER A 205 9.47 1.45 -5.90
N PRO A 206 10.09 2.59 -6.29
CA PRO A 206 9.70 3.90 -5.76
C PRO A 206 8.24 4.27 -6.02
N ASN A 207 7.72 4.00 -7.22
CA ASN A 207 6.33 4.29 -7.56
C ASN A 207 5.36 3.45 -6.70
N ALA A 208 5.66 2.17 -6.47
CA ALA A 208 4.89 1.32 -5.59
C ALA A 208 4.94 1.85 -4.14
N GLY A 209 6.13 2.20 -3.65
CA GLY A 209 6.33 2.71 -2.30
C GLY A 209 5.56 4.01 -2.04
N VAL A 210 5.68 4.99 -2.93
CA VAL A 210 4.93 6.24 -2.84
C VAL A 210 3.41 5.99 -2.92
N SER A 211 2.96 5.08 -3.77
CA SER A 211 1.53 4.73 -3.86
C SER A 211 1.03 4.11 -2.55
N CYS A 212 1.78 3.18 -1.96
CA CYS A 212 1.46 2.59 -0.66
C CYS A 212 1.43 3.63 0.47
N ALA A 213 2.39 4.57 0.48
CA ALA A 213 2.45 5.62 1.49
C ALA A 213 1.23 6.57 1.38
N ARG A 214 0.85 6.95 0.15
CA ARG A 214 -0.35 7.76 -0.11
C ARG A 214 -1.66 7.06 0.25
N LEU A 215 -1.69 5.72 0.26
CA LEU A 215 -2.81 4.91 0.76
C LEU A 215 -2.78 4.74 2.29
N GLY A 216 -1.88 5.43 2.98
CA GLY A 216 -1.81 5.46 4.45
C GLY A 216 -0.98 4.35 5.08
N LEU A 217 -0.34 3.47 4.30
CA LEU A 217 0.53 2.40 4.82
C LEU A 217 1.86 2.96 5.33
N ARG A 218 2.53 2.22 6.22
CA ARG A 218 3.92 2.50 6.56
C ARG A 218 4.81 1.89 5.50
N VAL A 219 5.67 2.69 4.89
CA VAL A 219 6.51 2.23 3.78
C VAL A 219 7.97 2.54 4.06
N GLY A 220 8.86 1.59 3.79
CA GLY A 220 10.30 1.82 3.69
C GLY A 220 10.82 1.57 2.29
N MET A 221 11.93 2.22 1.95
CA MET A 221 12.63 2.06 0.69
C MET A 221 14.04 1.50 0.91
N MET A 222 14.30 0.31 0.37
CA MET A 222 15.63 -0.25 0.24
C MET A 222 16.12 -0.06 -1.21
N SER A 223 17.09 0.82 -1.40
CA SER A 223 17.71 1.09 -2.69
C SER A 223 19.14 1.57 -2.50
N TRP A 224 19.90 1.58 -3.59
CA TRP A 224 21.22 2.16 -3.68
C TRP A 224 21.16 3.44 -4.50
N LEU A 225 21.90 4.44 -4.04
CA LEU A 225 22.06 5.73 -4.72
C LEU A 225 23.53 6.15 -4.61
N GLY A 226 23.95 7.08 -5.46
CA GLY A 226 25.26 7.70 -5.31
C GLY A 226 25.33 8.67 -4.13
N THR A 227 26.41 9.45 -4.10
CA THR A 227 26.58 10.58 -3.17
C THR A 227 26.45 11.93 -3.88
N ASP A 228 25.62 11.98 -4.92
CA ASP A 228 25.42 13.15 -5.79
C ASP A 228 24.08 13.86 -5.53
N LYS A 229 23.87 14.98 -6.22
CA LYS A 229 22.64 15.77 -6.09
C LYS A 229 21.38 14.95 -6.43
N VAL A 230 21.48 14.01 -7.37
CA VAL A 230 20.36 13.14 -7.74
C VAL A 230 19.96 12.26 -6.56
N ALA A 231 20.93 11.75 -5.79
CA ALA A 231 20.64 11.01 -4.56
C ALA A 231 19.93 11.89 -3.52
N ASP A 232 20.43 13.11 -3.30
CA ASP A 232 19.88 14.04 -2.31
C ASP A 232 18.45 14.47 -2.66
N ASP A 233 18.21 14.80 -3.94
CA ASP A 233 16.88 15.15 -4.44
C ASP A 233 15.93 13.95 -4.32
N SER A 234 16.43 12.74 -4.57
CA SER A 234 15.63 11.52 -4.50
C SER A 234 15.18 11.19 -3.08
N ILE A 235 16.11 11.26 -2.12
CA ILE A 235 15.84 11.08 -0.70
C ILE A 235 14.88 12.15 -0.18
N SER A 236 15.08 13.40 -0.58
CA SER A 236 14.21 14.51 -0.18
C SER A 236 12.78 14.31 -0.67
N TYR A 237 12.60 13.89 -1.93
CA TYR A 237 11.29 13.57 -2.48
C TYR A 237 10.61 12.41 -1.73
N LEU A 238 11.29 11.27 -1.58
CA LEU A 238 10.72 10.09 -0.90
C LEU A 238 10.32 10.41 0.55
N THR A 239 11.16 11.18 1.26
CA THR A 239 10.85 11.64 2.62
C THR A 239 9.59 12.52 2.64
N SER A 240 9.43 13.41 1.66
CA SER A 240 8.24 14.26 1.55
C SER A 240 6.95 13.48 1.26
N GLU A 241 7.07 12.32 0.62
CA GLU A 241 6.00 11.36 0.38
C GLU A 241 5.80 10.37 1.55
N GLN A 242 6.41 10.65 2.72
CA GLN A 242 6.31 9.84 3.94
C GLN A 242 6.85 8.41 3.80
N VAL A 243 7.79 8.19 2.87
CA VAL A 243 8.52 6.92 2.73
C VAL A 243 9.76 6.95 3.61
N ASP A 244 9.95 5.93 4.45
CA ASP A 244 11.15 5.75 5.27
C ASP A 244 12.35 5.40 4.38
N VAL A 245 13.32 6.30 4.34
CA VAL A 245 14.55 6.19 3.55
C VAL A 245 15.75 5.75 4.39
N THR A 246 15.57 5.41 5.67
CA THR A 246 16.64 4.88 6.53
C THR A 246 17.37 3.67 5.92
N PRO A 247 16.69 2.74 5.20
CA PRO A 247 17.37 1.62 4.55
C PRO A 247 18.14 1.99 3.26
N VAL A 248 18.02 3.21 2.75
CA VAL A 248 18.70 3.60 1.50
C VAL A 248 20.22 3.68 1.72
N VAL A 249 20.96 2.98 0.87
CA VAL A 249 22.43 2.96 0.89
C VAL A 249 22.97 4.02 -0.07
N LYS A 250 23.77 4.96 0.45
CA LYS A 250 24.58 5.86 -0.39
C LYS A 250 25.94 5.22 -0.65
N GLN A 251 26.23 4.92 -1.91
CA GLN A 251 27.50 4.35 -2.36
C GLN A 251 28.43 5.45 -2.90
N PRO A 252 29.60 5.68 -2.26
CA PRO A 252 30.59 6.60 -2.79
C PRO A 252 31.10 6.16 -4.18
N ASP A 253 31.60 7.13 -4.95
CA ASP A 253 32.24 6.92 -6.25
C ASP A 253 31.38 6.23 -7.33
N THR A 254 30.09 6.03 -7.06
CA THR A 254 29.11 5.48 -8.01
C THR A 254 28.00 6.52 -8.22
N PRO A 255 27.74 6.98 -9.44
CA PRO A 255 26.66 7.92 -9.70
C PRO A 255 25.27 7.35 -9.36
N SER A 256 24.29 8.22 -9.15
CA SER A 256 22.88 7.81 -9.12
C SER A 256 22.34 7.57 -10.53
N ASN A 257 21.48 6.57 -10.69
CA ASN A 257 20.86 6.26 -11.98
C ASN A 257 20.08 7.46 -12.54
N THR A 258 20.41 7.86 -13.76
CA THR A 258 19.69 8.90 -14.50
C THR A 258 19.42 8.41 -15.92
N TYR A 259 18.16 8.44 -16.34
CA TYR A 259 17.74 8.09 -17.68
C TYR A 259 17.36 9.33 -18.47
N TYR A 260 17.66 9.31 -19.76
CA TYR A 260 17.29 10.41 -20.66
C TYR A 260 16.20 9.93 -21.60
N VAL A 261 15.03 10.53 -21.51
CA VAL A 261 13.86 10.15 -22.29
C VAL A 261 13.66 11.15 -23.41
N LEU A 262 13.98 10.74 -24.63
CA LEU A 262 13.72 11.54 -25.83
C LEU A 262 12.27 11.34 -26.26
N ARG A 263 11.47 12.42 -26.20
CA ARG A 263 10.07 12.41 -26.62
C ARG A 263 9.94 13.07 -27.99
N TYR A 264 9.24 12.38 -28.91
CA TYR A 264 8.91 12.89 -30.24
C TYR A 264 7.44 12.60 -30.52
N GLY A 265 6.63 13.66 -30.66
CA GLY A 265 5.18 13.54 -30.71
C GLY A 265 4.61 12.81 -29.48
N ALA A 266 3.88 11.71 -29.72
CA ALA A 266 3.30 10.88 -28.66
C ALA A 266 4.25 9.78 -28.14
N ASP A 267 5.32 9.46 -28.89
CA ASP A 267 6.23 8.36 -28.59
C ASP A 267 7.46 8.82 -27.79
N ARG A 268 8.17 7.84 -27.22
CA ARG A 268 9.40 8.07 -26.47
C ARG A 268 10.46 7.00 -26.73
N THR A 269 11.72 7.41 -26.72
CA THR A 269 12.91 6.55 -26.70
C THR A 269 13.68 6.83 -25.42
N ILE A 270 14.02 5.79 -24.66
CA ILE A 270 14.69 5.94 -23.36
C ILE A 270 16.15 5.50 -23.51
N LEU A 271 17.07 6.39 -23.17
CA LEU A 271 18.49 6.09 -23.03
C LEU A 271 18.75 5.72 -21.58
N VAL A 272 19.00 4.43 -21.34
CA VAL A 272 19.22 3.88 -20.01
C VAL A 272 20.70 3.59 -19.78
N LYS A 273 21.17 3.89 -18.57
CA LYS A 273 22.44 3.40 -18.05
C LYS A 273 22.21 3.05 -16.58
N ASN A 274 22.25 1.76 -16.27
CA ASN A 274 22.15 1.30 -14.89
C ASN A 274 23.56 1.29 -14.32
N GLU A 275 23.74 1.98 -13.21
CA GLU A 275 24.98 1.95 -12.45
C GLU A 275 25.07 0.62 -11.68
N ALA A 276 26.30 0.14 -11.56
CA ALA A 276 26.59 -1.12 -10.89
C ALA A 276 26.88 -0.85 -9.41
N TYR A 277 25.84 -0.85 -8.58
CA TYR A 277 25.98 -0.77 -7.13
C TYR A 277 26.48 -2.10 -6.52
N ASP A 278 27.10 -2.03 -5.35
CA ASP A 278 27.45 -3.20 -4.52
C ASP A 278 26.23 -3.56 -3.66
N TYR A 279 25.33 -4.33 -4.27
CA TYR A 279 24.07 -4.74 -3.65
C TYR A 279 24.31 -5.66 -2.45
N ARG A 280 24.27 -5.09 -1.24
CA ARG A 280 24.37 -5.82 0.02
C ARG A 280 23.33 -5.34 1.02
N TRP A 281 22.67 -6.29 1.66
CA TRP A 281 21.79 -6.01 2.78
C TRP A 281 22.60 -5.46 3.95
N ILE A 282 22.10 -4.39 4.56
CA ILE A 282 22.61 -3.78 5.79
C ILE A 282 21.76 -4.19 6.98
#